data_AF-A0A537PVX5-F1
#
_entry.id   AF-A0A537PVX5-F1
#
_cell.length_a   1.000
_cell.length_b   1.000
_cell.length_c   1.000
_cell.angle_alpha   90.00
_cell.angle_beta   90.00
_cell.angle_gamma   90.00
#
_symmetry.space_group_name_H-M   'P 1'
#
loop_
_entity.id
_entity.type
_entity.pdbx_description
1 polymer ?
#
loop_
_entity_poly.entity_id
_entity_poly.type
_entity_poly.pdbx_seq_one_letter_code
_entity_poly.pdbx_strand_id
1 'polypeptide(L)'
;MSDHDHRHDHSDLSETELRVRALETILTEKGYVEPAALDAIIQAYETKIGPHNGAQVVARAWSDPAFKKALLEDGTKAVSTLGHVSRVGDHLVVVENTPQRHNMVVCTLCSCYPWEVLGLPPVWYKAAPYRSRAVKDPRGVLADFGVTLPQETEIRVWDSTAETRFLVLPMRPKGTEGWSEQQLAELVTRDSMIGTGFPRTPGAPS
;
A
#
# COMPACT_ATOMS: atom_id res chain seq x y z
N MET A 1 -24.98 21.27 53.25
CA MET A 1 -24.99 20.88 51.83
C MET A 1 -23.54 20.96 51.37
N SER A 2 -22.86 19.81 51.39
CA SER A 2 -21.46 19.72 50.99
C SER A 2 -21.44 19.67 49.47
N ASP A 3 -20.88 20.70 48.86
CA ASP A 3 -20.63 20.75 47.42
C ASP A 3 -19.40 19.86 47.14
N HIS A 4 -19.59 18.81 46.36
CA HIS A 4 -18.51 17.92 45.94
C HIS A 4 -17.93 18.45 44.62
N ASP A 5 -16.82 19.17 44.75
CA ASP A 5 -16.04 19.69 43.63
C ASP A 5 -15.26 18.54 42.96
N HIS A 6 -15.83 17.96 41.90
CA HIS A 6 -15.19 16.95 41.08
C HIS A 6 -14.17 17.60 40.14
N ARG A 7 -12.95 17.82 40.63
CA ARG A 7 -11.79 18.03 39.76
C ARG A 7 -11.49 16.76 38.98
N HIS A 8 -11.99 16.67 37.76
CA HIS A 8 -11.51 15.69 36.80
C HIS A 8 -10.11 16.10 36.35
N ASP A 9 -9.10 15.46 36.94
CA ASP A 9 -7.74 15.44 36.44
C ASP A 9 -7.74 14.63 35.13
N HIS A 10 -8.04 15.32 34.02
CA HIS A 10 -8.02 14.71 32.69
C HIS A 10 -6.56 14.61 32.25
N SER A 11 -6.03 13.38 32.19
CA SER A 11 -4.78 13.07 31.51
C SER A 11 -4.78 13.70 30.10
N ASP A 12 -3.67 14.33 29.70
CA ASP A 12 -3.47 14.88 28.34
C ASP A 12 -3.56 13.81 27.23
N LEU A 13 -3.52 12.53 27.60
CA LEU A 13 -3.69 11.40 26.70
C LEU A 13 -5.18 11.05 26.52
N SER A 14 -5.55 10.78 25.27
CA SER A 14 -6.83 10.17 24.92
C SER A 14 -6.99 8.80 25.57
N GLU A 15 -8.24 8.34 25.68
CA GLU A 15 -8.57 7.02 26.22
C GLU A 15 -7.86 5.88 25.47
N THR A 16 -7.69 6.03 24.14
CA THR A 16 -6.94 5.06 23.32
C THR A 16 -5.45 5.06 23.66
N GLU A 17 -4.83 6.24 23.78
CA GLU A 17 -3.41 6.35 24.14
C GLU A 17 -3.14 5.77 25.54
N LEU A 18 -4.04 6.01 26.49
CA LEU A 18 -3.97 5.40 27.82
C LEU A 18 -4.03 3.87 27.76
N ARG A 19 -4.94 3.31 26.96
CA ARG A 19 -5.06 1.84 26.78
C ARG A 19 -3.83 1.25 26.10
N VAL A 20 -3.30 1.91 25.07
CA VAL A 20 -2.08 1.47 24.37
C VAL A 20 -0.90 1.42 25.35
N ARG A 21 -0.69 2.49 26.12
CA ARG A 21 0.39 2.56 27.11
C ARG A 21 0.24 1.52 28.22
N ALA A 22 -0.99 1.29 28.71
CA ALA A 22 -1.26 0.26 29.70
C ALA A 22 -0.96 -1.15 29.17
N LEU A 23 -1.33 -1.44 27.91
CA LEU A 23 -1.04 -2.72 27.27
C LEU A 23 0.47 -2.95 27.11
N GLU A 24 1.20 -1.95 26.62
CA GLU A 24 2.65 -2.00 26.48
C GLU A 24 3.34 -2.25 27.83
N THR A 25 2.92 -1.53 28.87
CA THR A 25 3.46 -1.67 30.23
C THR A 25 3.27 -3.10 30.74
N ILE A 26 2.04 -3.62 30.72
CA ILE A 26 1.74 -4.96 31.24
C ILE A 26 2.48 -6.06 30.45
N LEU A 27 2.61 -5.93 29.12
CA LEU A 27 3.30 -6.91 28.30
C LEU A 27 4.82 -6.88 28.51
N THR A 28 5.38 -5.70 28.73
CA THR A 28 6.82 -5.52 29.04
C THR A 28 7.15 -6.05 30.42
N GLU A 29 6.37 -5.70 31.45
CA GLU A 29 6.57 -6.18 32.83
C GLU A 29 6.49 -7.71 32.95
N LYS A 30 5.64 -8.34 32.12
CA LYS A 30 5.53 -9.80 32.05
C LYS A 30 6.62 -10.47 31.20
N GLY A 31 7.49 -9.69 30.56
CA GLY A 31 8.56 -10.20 29.69
C GLY A 31 8.09 -10.77 28.36
N TYR A 32 6.87 -10.44 27.90
CA TYR A 32 6.35 -10.88 26.60
C TYR A 32 6.77 -9.98 25.44
N VAL A 33 7.12 -8.73 25.73
CA VAL A 33 7.55 -7.74 24.74
C VAL A 33 8.87 -7.13 25.21
N GLU A 34 9.83 -7.05 24.29
CA GLU A 34 11.05 -6.27 24.46
C GLU A 34 10.84 -4.88 23.82
N PRO A 35 10.96 -3.77 24.57
CA PRO A 35 10.73 -2.43 24.02
C PRO A 35 11.59 -2.11 22.79
N ALA A 36 12.86 -2.53 22.81
CA ALA A 36 13.77 -2.33 21.68
C ALA A 36 13.31 -3.07 20.41
N ALA A 37 12.62 -4.20 20.55
CA ALA A 37 12.04 -4.91 19.41
C ALA A 37 10.84 -4.15 18.82
N LEU A 38 10.00 -3.53 19.66
CA LEU A 38 8.89 -2.69 19.22
C LEU A 38 9.40 -1.46 18.47
N ASP A 39 10.42 -0.77 19.02
CA ASP A 39 11.06 0.38 18.38
C ASP A 39 11.65 0.02 17.01
N ALA A 40 12.30 -1.14 16.90
CA ALA A 40 12.85 -1.61 15.64
C ALA A 40 11.75 -1.87 14.58
N ILE A 41 10.59 -2.39 14.99
CA ILE A 41 9.43 -2.59 14.10
C ILE A 41 8.92 -1.23 13.60
N ILE A 42 8.71 -0.28 14.51
CA ILE A 42 8.24 1.07 14.17
C ILE A 42 9.20 1.72 13.18
N GLN A 43 10.50 1.74 13.51
CA GLN A 43 11.53 2.34 12.66
C GLN A 43 11.57 1.70 11.26
N ALA A 44 11.37 0.38 11.15
CA ALA A 44 11.34 -0.30 9.86
C ALA A 44 10.21 0.23 8.97
N TYR A 45 8.98 0.37 9.49
CA TYR A 45 7.84 0.89 8.73
C TYR A 45 7.88 2.40 8.48
N GLU A 46 8.59 3.16 9.32
CA GLU A 46 8.75 4.60 9.11
C GLU A 46 9.82 4.93 8.07
N THR A 47 10.86 4.10 7.94
CA THR A 47 12.06 4.50 7.19
C THR A 47 12.48 3.56 6.05
N LYS A 48 12.17 2.26 6.14
CA LYS A 48 12.67 1.24 5.21
C LYS A 48 11.56 0.59 4.37
N ILE A 49 10.40 0.36 4.97
CA ILE A 49 9.29 -0.36 4.32
C ILE A 49 8.29 0.67 3.83
N GLY A 50 8.18 0.81 2.51
CA GLY A 50 7.30 1.82 1.93
C GLY A 50 7.07 1.67 0.43
N PRO A 51 6.22 2.52 -0.15
CA PRO A 51 5.87 2.47 -1.57
C PRO A 51 7.05 2.72 -2.52
N HIS A 52 8.17 3.25 -2.03
CA HIS A 52 9.39 3.39 -2.83
C HIS A 52 9.94 2.03 -3.30
N ASN A 53 9.76 0.96 -2.52
CA ASN A 53 10.15 -0.39 -2.91
C ASN A 53 9.33 -0.87 -4.12
N GLY A 54 8.01 -0.74 -4.06
CA GLY A 54 7.13 -1.07 -5.19
C GLY A 54 7.41 -0.20 -6.43
N ALA A 55 7.74 1.09 -6.23
CA ALA A 55 8.11 1.98 -7.33
C ALA A 55 9.35 1.50 -8.08
N GLN A 56 10.36 1.01 -7.37
CA GLN A 56 11.56 0.42 -7.96
C GLN A 56 11.24 -0.89 -8.72
N VAL A 57 10.37 -1.74 -8.17
CA VAL A 57 9.88 -2.95 -8.86
C VAL A 57 9.20 -2.60 -10.20
N VAL A 58 8.29 -1.63 -10.18
CA VAL A 58 7.55 -1.19 -11.38
C VAL A 58 8.50 -0.54 -12.39
N ALA A 59 9.40 0.33 -11.96
CA ALA A 59 10.36 1.00 -12.83
C ALA A 59 11.30 0.00 -13.52
N ARG A 60 11.78 -1.01 -12.78
CA ARG A 60 12.56 -2.10 -13.36
C ARG A 60 11.75 -2.89 -14.37
N ALA A 61 10.50 -3.23 -14.07
CA ALA A 61 9.63 -3.93 -15.03
C ALA A 61 9.34 -3.10 -16.30
N TRP A 62 9.34 -1.77 -16.22
CA TRP A 62 9.21 -0.91 -17.39
C TRP A 62 10.47 -0.82 -18.25
N SER A 63 11.64 -1.07 -17.69
CA SER A 63 12.95 -0.96 -18.37
C SER A 63 13.55 -2.30 -18.78
N ASP A 64 13.20 -3.39 -18.09
CA ASP A 64 13.73 -4.73 -18.30
C ASP A 64 12.58 -5.71 -18.62
N PRO A 65 12.37 -6.04 -19.91
CA PRO A 65 11.33 -6.98 -20.33
C PRO A 65 11.49 -8.39 -19.74
N ALA A 66 12.72 -8.84 -19.46
CA ALA A 66 12.96 -10.16 -18.88
C ALA A 66 12.54 -10.16 -17.40
N PHE A 67 12.88 -9.11 -16.66
CA PHE A 67 12.39 -8.93 -15.29
C PHE A 67 10.86 -8.81 -15.25
N LYS A 68 10.25 -8.04 -16.16
CA LYS A 68 8.79 -7.94 -16.25
C LYS A 68 8.13 -9.30 -16.43
N LYS A 69 8.65 -10.12 -17.34
CA LYS A 69 8.14 -11.47 -17.56
C LYS A 69 8.23 -12.32 -16.30
N ALA A 70 9.40 -12.33 -15.64
CA ALA A 70 9.60 -13.07 -14.39
C ALA A 70 8.67 -12.57 -13.27
N LEU A 71 8.45 -11.25 -13.18
CA LEU A 71 7.58 -10.61 -12.19
C LEU A 71 6.11 -11.01 -12.35
N LEU A 72 5.63 -11.14 -13.60
CA LEU A 72 4.26 -11.56 -13.90
C LEU A 72 4.07 -13.08 -13.74
N GLU A 73 5.14 -13.88 -13.90
CA GLU A 73 5.12 -15.32 -13.65
C GLU A 73 5.14 -15.64 -12.14
N ASP A 74 6.02 -15.00 -11.37
CA ASP A 74 6.16 -15.19 -9.92
C ASP A 74 6.67 -13.90 -9.27
N GLY A 75 5.73 -13.10 -8.76
CA GLY A 75 6.03 -11.80 -8.15
C GLY A 75 6.93 -11.93 -6.92
N THR A 76 6.69 -12.94 -6.08
CA THR A 76 7.48 -13.20 -4.86
C THR A 76 8.93 -13.46 -5.21
N LYS A 77 9.18 -14.37 -6.15
CA LYS A 77 10.52 -14.76 -6.57
C LYS A 77 11.25 -13.58 -7.25
N ALA A 78 10.58 -12.87 -8.14
CA ALA A 78 11.19 -11.75 -8.86
C ALA A 78 11.59 -10.62 -7.89
N VAL A 79 10.70 -10.18 -6.99
CA VAL A 79 11.00 -9.12 -6.02
C VAL A 79 12.11 -9.54 -5.05
N SER A 80 12.15 -10.81 -4.64
CA SER A 80 13.21 -11.32 -3.75
C SER A 80 14.62 -11.19 -4.33
N THR A 81 14.77 -11.08 -5.66
CA THR A 81 16.08 -10.85 -6.30
C THR A 81 16.63 -9.43 -6.11
N LEU A 82 15.80 -8.49 -5.66
CA LEU A 82 16.18 -7.08 -5.52
C LEU A 82 17.01 -6.80 -4.26
N GLY A 83 17.07 -7.74 -3.30
CA GLY A 83 17.98 -7.73 -2.15
C GLY A 83 17.70 -6.68 -1.07
N HIS A 84 16.92 -5.63 -1.37
CA HIS A 84 16.55 -4.55 -0.43
C HIS A 84 15.11 -4.63 0.07
N VAL A 85 14.27 -5.48 -0.55
CA VAL A 85 12.91 -5.76 -0.10
C VAL A 85 12.97 -6.97 0.82
N SER A 86 12.45 -6.86 2.05
CA SER A 86 12.32 -8.04 2.93
C SER A 86 11.44 -9.08 2.26
N ARG A 87 11.34 -10.29 2.84
CA ARG A 87 10.44 -11.33 2.34
C ARG A 87 9.02 -10.77 2.20
N VAL A 88 8.64 -10.42 0.97
CA VAL A 88 7.27 -10.03 0.64
C VAL A 88 6.41 -11.20 1.07
N GLY A 89 5.34 -10.92 1.82
CA GLY A 89 4.45 -11.95 2.38
C GLY A 89 4.21 -13.09 1.39
N ASP A 90 4.05 -14.32 1.90
CA ASP A 90 4.39 -15.59 1.24
C ASP A 90 3.88 -15.81 -0.21
N HIS A 91 2.98 -14.97 -0.73
CA HIS A 91 2.44 -15.05 -2.08
C HIS A 91 2.08 -13.67 -2.71
N LEU A 92 3.06 -12.97 -3.29
CA LEU A 92 2.85 -11.76 -4.09
C LEU A 92 2.45 -12.09 -5.55
N VAL A 93 1.35 -11.51 -6.02
CA VAL A 93 0.92 -11.56 -7.42
C VAL A 93 0.92 -10.16 -8.01
N VAL A 94 1.56 -9.99 -9.16
CA VAL A 94 1.55 -8.73 -9.90
C VAL A 94 0.50 -8.79 -11.01
N VAL A 95 -0.39 -7.78 -11.04
CA VAL A 95 -1.50 -7.71 -12.00
C VAL A 95 -1.30 -6.53 -12.94
N GLU A 96 -1.16 -6.82 -14.24
CA GLU A 96 -0.77 -5.82 -15.23
C GLU A 96 -1.97 -5.04 -15.78
N ASN A 97 -1.86 -3.71 -15.78
CA ASN A 97 -2.74 -2.84 -16.53
C ASN A 97 -2.35 -2.80 -18.01
N THR A 98 -3.36 -2.82 -18.87
CA THR A 98 -3.24 -2.74 -20.33
C THR A 98 -4.24 -1.71 -20.87
N PRO A 99 -4.20 -1.32 -22.15
CA PRO A 99 -5.19 -0.40 -22.70
C PRO A 99 -6.64 -0.92 -22.59
N GLN A 100 -6.82 -2.25 -22.53
CA GLN A 100 -8.13 -2.89 -22.44
C GLN A 100 -8.54 -3.25 -21.00
N ARG A 101 -7.59 -3.28 -20.04
CA ARG A 101 -7.85 -3.72 -18.66
C ARG A 101 -7.16 -2.84 -17.63
N HIS A 102 -7.93 -2.39 -16.65
CA HIS A 102 -7.46 -1.71 -15.45
C HIS A 102 -7.71 -2.57 -14.22
N ASN A 103 -6.71 -2.75 -13.38
CA ASN A 103 -6.81 -3.52 -12.14
C ASN A 103 -6.93 -2.59 -10.94
N MET A 104 -7.69 -3.00 -9.93
CA MET A 104 -7.80 -2.35 -8.62
C MET A 104 -7.66 -3.39 -7.53
N VAL A 105 -7.03 -3.05 -6.41
CA VAL A 105 -6.85 -3.95 -5.27
C VAL A 105 -7.63 -3.43 -4.07
N VAL A 106 -8.34 -4.30 -3.36
CA VAL A 106 -9.04 -3.99 -2.12
C VAL A 106 -8.87 -5.14 -1.12
N CYS A 107 -9.16 -4.87 0.14
CA CYS A 107 -9.46 -5.91 1.13
C CYS A 107 -10.81 -5.55 1.76
N THR A 108 -11.88 -6.16 1.26
CA THR A 108 -13.24 -5.82 1.69
C THR A 108 -13.46 -6.11 3.18
N LEU A 109 -12.78 -7.13 3.72
CA LEU A 109 -12.97 -7.61 5.09
C LEU A 109 -12.18 -6.83 6.15
N CYS A 110 -11.03 -6.25 5.79
CA CYS A 110 -10.20 -5.50 6.74
C CYS A 110 -9.28 -4.50 6.03
N SER A 111 -8.03 -4.89 5.80
CA SER A 111 -6.96 -4.01 5.31
C SER A 111 -5.73 -4.76 4.77
N CYS A 112 -5.89 -6.02 4.33
CA CYS A 112 -4.80 -6.81 3.76
C CYS A 112 -4.11 -6.05 2.62
N TYR A 113 -2.77 -6.01 2.64
CA TYR A 113 -1.97 -5.12 1.79
C TYR A 113 -0.52 -5.65 1.70
N PRO A 114 0.20 -5.50 0.56
CA PRO A 114 1.57 -5.99 0.40
C PRO A 114 2.59 -5.05 1.06
N TRP A 115 2.74 -5.15 2.39
CA TRP A 115 3.48 -4.16 3.18
C TRP A 115 4.93 -3.96 2.72
N GLU A 116 5.66 -5.03 2.40
CA GLU A 116 7.07 -4.93 2.00
C GLU A 116 7.33 -4.06 0.76
N VAL A 117 6.35 -3.98 -0.15
CA VAL A 117 6.46 -3.18 -1.38
C VAL A 117 5.65 -1.89 -1.35
N LEU A 118 4.64 -1.78 -0.49
CA LEU A 118 3.74 -0.62 -0.47
C LEU A 118 3.66 0.14 0.87
N GLY A 119 4.33 -0.34 1.92
CA GLY A 119 4.21 0.20 3.27
C GLY A 119 2.87 -0.11 3.93
N LEU A 120 2.51 0.65 4.96
CA LEU A 120 1.20 0.54 5.61
C LEU A 120 0.09 1.11 4.71
N PRO A 121 -1.10 0.48 4.69
CA PRO A 121 -2.19 0.92 3.84
C PRO A 121 -2.69 2.32 4.25
N PRO A 122 -3.02 3.19 3.29
CA PRO A 122 -3.56 4.51 3.59
C PRO A 122 -4.89 4.45 4.34
N VAL A 123 -5.22 5.54 5.04
CA VAL A 123 -6.47 5.63 5.83
C VAL A 123 -7.70 5.34 4.96
N TRP A 124 -7.76 5.87 3.74
CA TRP A 124 -8.89 5.66 2.84
C TRP A 124 -9.05 4.18 2.42
N TYR A 125 -7.95 3.42 2.30
CA TYR A 125 -8.01 2.01 1.89
C TYR A 125 -8.68 1.15 2.97
N LYS A 126 -8.47 1.51 4.24
CA LYS A 126 -9.05 0.84 5.42
C LYS A 126 -10.50 1.26 5.66
N ALA A 127 -10.95 2.35 5.06
CA ALA A 127 -12.24 2.97 5.34
C ALA A 127 -13.39 2.22 4.65
N ALA A 128 -14.54 2.19 5.33
CA ALA A 128 -15.75 1.54 4.83
C ALA A 128 -16.21 2.03 3.44
N PRO A 129 -16.12 3.33 3.08
CA PRO A 129 -16.51 3.80 1.75
C PRO A 129 -15.74 3.11 0.63
N TYR A 130 -14.43 2.98 0.75
CA TYR A 130 -13.60 2.28 -0.25
C TYR A 130 -13.92 0.79 -0.26
N ARG A 131 -13.86 0.13 0.91
CA ARG A 131 -14.02 -1.32 1.04
C ARG A 131 -15.37 -1.84 0.55
N SER A 132 -16.44 -1.07 0.74
CA SER A 132 -17.78 -1.49 0.31
C SER A 132 -18.07 -1.18 -1.16
N ARG A 133 -17.52 -0.08 -1.70
CA ARG A 133 -17.80 0.36 -3.07
C ARG A 133 -16.85 -0.21 -4.12
N ALA A 134 -15.58 -0.47 -3.79
CA ALA A 134 -14.59 -0.89 -4.77
C ALA A 134 -15.01 -2.14 -5.57
N VAL A 135 -15.70 -3.10 -4.93
CA VAL A 135 -16.20 -4.32 -5.59
C VAL A 135 -17.56 -4.17 -6.27
N LYS A 136 -18.33 -3.12 -5.95
CA LYS A 136 -19.71 -2.92 -6.43
C LYS A 136 -19.81 -1.84 -7.52
N ASP A 137 -19.07 -0.76 -7.35
CA ASP A 137 -19.02 0.41 -8.22
C ASP A 137 -17.55 0.89 -8.35
N PRO A 138 -16.67 0.08 -8.97
CA PRO A 138 -15.26 0.45 -9.12
C PRO A 138 -15.09 1.71 -9.97
N ARG A 139 -15.95 1.95 -10.97
CA ARG A 139 -15.89 3.18 -11.80
C ARG A 139 -16.19 4.42 -10.99
N GLY A 140 -17.25 4.41 -10.18
CA GLY A 140 -17.57 5.55 -9.32
C GLY A 140 -16.50 5.78 -8.26
N VAL A 141 -15.88 4.72 -7.72
CA VAL A 141 -14.72 4.88 -6.82
C VAL A 141 -13.55 5.53 -7.56
N LEU A 142 -13.20 5.07 -8.77
CA LEU A 142 -12.13 5.70 -9.56
C LEU A 142 -12.43 7.18 -9.84
N ALA A 143 -13.68 7.53 -10.13
CA ALA A 143 -14.10 8.91 -10.33
C ALA A 143 -13.87 9.77 -9.07
N ASP A 144 -14.08 9.24 -7.86
CA ASP A 144 -13.77 9.93 -6.60
C ASP A 144 -12.26 10.22 -6.45
N PHE A 145 -11.39 9.41 -7.06
CA PHE A 145 -9.94 9.63 -7.16
C PHE A 145 -9.54 10.51 -8.37
N GLY A 146 -10.51 11.03 -9.14
CA GLY A 146 -10.24 11.80 -10.36
C GLY A 146 -9.80 10.96 -11.56
N VAL A 147 -9.96 9.63 -11.49
CA VAL A 147 -9.63 8.71 -12.57
C VAL A 147 -10.88 8.40 -13.40
N THR A 148 -10.81 8.71 -14.69
CA THR A 148 -11.84 8.32 -15.68
C THR A 148 -11.25 7.35 -16.68
N LEU A 149 -11.94 6.23 -16.90
CA LEU A 149 -11.57 5.22 -17.88
C LEU A 149 -12.60 5.17 -19.01
N PRO A 150 -12.17 4.84 -20.25
CA PRO A 150 -13.09 4.52 -21.32
C PRO A 150 -14.12 3.45 -20.90
N GLN A 151 -15.31 3.50 -21.50
CA GLN A 151 -16.43 2.63 -21.11
C GLN A 151 -16.12 1.16 -21.40
N GLU A 152 -15.35 0.91 -22.45
CA GLU A 152 -14.92 -0.40 -22.92
C GLU A 152 -13.77 -1.01 -22.12
N THR A 153 -13.07 -0.21 -21.30
CA THR A 153 -11.97 -0.73 -20.47
C THR A 153 -12.54 -1.66 -19.39
N GLU A 154 -12.14 -2.92 -19.38
CA GLU A 154 -12.48 -3.86 -18.31
C GLU A 154 -11.84 -3.39 -17.00
N ILE A 155 -12.62 -3.37 -15.90
CA ILE A 155 -12.06 -3.15 -14.57
C ILE A 155 -12.09 -4.46 -13.81
N ARG A 156 -10.91 -4.94 -13.40
CA ARG A 156 -10.76 -6.15 -12.58
C ARG A 156 -10.39 -5.76 -11.16
N VAL A 157 -11.28 -6.07 -10.23
CA VAL A 157 -11.06 -5.82 -8.80
C VAL A 157 -10.55 -7.08 -8.13
N TRP A 158 -9.44 -6.96 -7.42
CA TRP A 158 -8.77 -8.04 -6.71
C TRP A 158 -8.99 -7.86 -5.21
N ASP A 159 -9.83 -8.71 -4.63
CA ASP A 159 -10.12 -8.68 -3.20
C ASP A 159 -9.16 -9.62 -2.43
N SER A 160 -8.38 -9.04 -1.53
CA SER A 160 -7.35 -9.71 -0.74
C SER A 160 -8.00 -10.45 0.44
N THR A 161 -8.62 -11.59 0.15
CA THR A 161 -9.43 -12.40 1.09
C THR A 161 -8.67 -13.55 1.77
N ALA A 162 -7.47 -13.86 1.29
CA ALA A 162 -6.59 -14.92 1.82
C ALA A 162 -5.16 -14.37 1.98
N GLU A 163 -4.12 -15.21 1.85
CA GLU A 163 -2.72 -14.77 2.00
C GLU A 163 -2.09 -14.15 0.77
N THR A 164 -2.71 -14.29 -0.41
CA THR A 164 -2.25 -13.59 -1.61
C THR A 164 -2.30 -12.08 -1.41
N ARG A 165 -1.24 -11.39 -1.82
CA ARG A 165 -1.19 -9.93 -1.90
C ARG A 165 -0.98 -9.51 -3.34
N PHE A 166 -1.61 -8.41 -3.74
CA PHE A 166 -1.59 -7.93 -5.11
C PHE A 166 -0.83 -6.60 -5.22
N LEU A 167 -0.01 -6.49 -6.26
CA LEU A 167 0.59 -5.24 -6.71
C LEU A 167 0.12 -4.97 -8.13
N VAL A 168 -0.44 -3.79 -8.39
CA VAL A 168 -0.75 -3.38 -9.76
C VAL A 168 0.54 -2.96 -10.45
N LEU A 169 0.80 -3.50 -11.63
CA LEU A 169 1.80 -2.98 -12.57
C LEU A 169 1.10 -1.99 -13.52
N PRO A 170 1.20 -0.67 -13.28
CA PRO A 170 0.59 0.31 -14.15
C PRO A 170 1.30 0.36 -15.52
N MET A 171 0.60 0.90 -16.53
CA MET A 171 1.22 1.17 -17.82
C MET A 171 2.26 2.29 -17.71
N ARG A 172 3.41 2.13 -18.39
CA ARG A 172 4.44 3.16 -18.49
C ARG A 172 3.86 4.40 -19.18
N PRO A 173 3.98 5.61 -18.60
CA PRO A 173 3.51 6.83 -19.25
C PRO A 173 4.36 7.15 -20.50
N LYS A 174 3.71 7.67 -21.54
CA LYS A 174 4.38 8.15 -22.76
C LYS A 174 5.35 9.31 -22.44
N GLY A 175 6.35 9.53 -23.30
CA GLY A 175 7.32 10.60 -23.11
C GLY A 175 8.41 10.29 -22.08
N THR A 176 8.55 9.01 -21.72
CA THR A 176 9.60 8.52 -20.81
C THR A 176 10.65 7.68 -21.53
N GLU A 177 10.68 7.70 -22.85
CA GLU A 177 11.63 6.94 -23.66
C GLU A 177 13.08 7.30 -23.25
N GLY A 178 13.92 6.28 -23.04
CA GLY A 178 15.32 6.47 -22.63
C GLY A 178 15.55 6.91 -21.18
N TRP A 179 14.50 7.10 -20.38
CA TRP A 179 14.65 7.43 -18.95
C TRP A 179 15.33 6.31 -18.17
N SER A 180 16.12 6.69 -17.17
CA SER A 180 16.71 5.74 -16.23
C SER A 180 15.64 5.12 -15.32
N GLU A 181 15.95 3.97 -14.72
CA GLU A 181 15.07 3.33 -13.74
C GLU A 181 14.74 4.26 -12.56
N GLN A 182 15.70 5.06 -12.11
CA GLN A 182 15.48 6.02 -11.03
C GLN A 182 14.45 7.09 -11.41
N GLN A 183 14.58 7.68 -12.60
CA GLN A 183 13.62 8.67 -13.09
C GLN A 183 12.23 8.07 -13.30
N LEU A 184 12.15 6.81 -13.74
CA LEU A 184 10.88 6.11 -13.88
C LEU A 184 10.22 5.84 -12.52
N ALA A 185 10.99 5.46 -11.51
CA ALA A 185 10.46 5.20 -10.16
C ALA A 185 9.80 6.45 -9.55
N GLU A 186 10.32 7.65 -9.83
CA GLU A 186 9.72 8.92 -9.39
C GLU A 186 8.30 9.16 -9.92
N LEU A 187 7.94 8.52 -11.04
CA LEU A 187 6.60 8.61 -11.62
C LEU A 187 5.61 7.65 -10.98
N VAL A 188 6.09 6.57 -10.37
CA VAL A 188 5.23 5.53 -9.80
C VAL A 188 4.67 6.01 -8.47
N THR A 189 3.36 6.13 -8.39
CA THR A 189 2.68 6.53 -7.15
C THR A 189 2.13 5.31 -6.43
N ARG A 190 1.96 5.41 -5.11
CA ARG A 190 1.25 4.38 -4.33
C ARG A 190 -0.11 4.07 -4.94
N ASP A 191 -0.87 5.10 -5.30
CA ASP A 191 -2.22 4.94 -5.85
C ASP A 191 -2.20 4.23 -7.22
N SER A 192 -1.17 4.45 -8.05
CA SER A 192 -0.98 3.69 -9.30
C SER A 192 -0.70 2.20 -9.09
N MET A 193 -0.08 1.85 -7.96
CA MET A 193 0.23 0.47 -7.60
C MET A 193 -0.90 -0.23 -6.83
N ILE A 194 -1.89 0.52 -6.32
CA ILE A 194 -3.18 -0.01 -5.83
C ILE A 194 -4.20 -0.09 -6.98
N GLY A 195 -4.03 0.74 -8.00
CA GLY A 195 -4.95 0.88 -9.12
C GLY A 195 -6.01 1.96 -8.95
N THR A 196 -5.89 2.84 -7.94
CA THR A 196 -6.79 4.00 -7.76
C THR A 196 -6.29 5.26 -8.45
N GLY A 197 -5.11 5.23 -9.06
CA GLY A 197 -4.50 6.34 -9.79
C GLY A 197 -3.71 5.88 -11.01
N PHE A 198 -3.16 6.84 -11.74
CA PHE A 198 -2.14 6.60 -12.76
C PHE A 198 -0.75 7.00 -12.25
N PRO A 199 0.33 6.49 -12.86
CA PRO A 199 1.64 7.09 -12.69
C PRO A 199 1.60 8.57 -13.08
N ARG A 200 2.48 9.37 -12.48
CA ARG A 200 2.66 10.77 -12.86
C ARG A 200 3.10 10.83 -14.33
N THR A 201 2.61 11.83 -15.05
CA THR A 201 3.11 12.14 -16.38
C THR A 201 4.38 13.00 -16.26
N PRO A 202 5.36 12.86 -17.17
CA PRO A 202 6.50 13.76 -17.23
C PRO A 202 6.06 15.23 -17.23
N GLY A 203 6.66 16.05 -16.36
CA GLY A 203 6.35 17.48 -16.25
C GLY A 203 5.07 17.82 -15.47
N ALA A 204 4.37 16.85 -14.89
CA ALA A 204 3.28 17.14 -13.96
C ALA A 204 3.83 17.83 -12.69
N PRO A 205 3.15 18.85 -12.15
CA PRO A 205 3.52 19.44 -10.87
C PRO A 205 3.43 18.39 -9.76
N SER A 206 4.39 18.47 -8.83
CA SER A 206 4.59 17.55 -7.70
C SER A 206 3.40 17.46 -6.75
#